data_AF-A0A3M7QGH1-F1
#
_entry.id   AF-A0A3M7QGH1-F1
#
_cell.length_a   1.000
_cell.length_b   1.000
_cell.length_c   1.000
_cell.angle_alpha   90.00
_cell.angle_beta   90.00
_cell.angle_gamma   90.00
#
_symmetry.space_group_name_H-M   'P 1'
#
loop_
_entity.id
_entity.type
_entity.pdbx_description
1 polymer ?
#
loop_
_entity_poly.entity_id
_entity_poly.type
_entity_poly.pdbx_seq_one_letter_code
_entity_poly.pdbx_strand_id
1 'polypeptide(L)'
;MDTKIKQELIEHDHEDDDPVVQEIEVFLSKSLENKIYLLQYPIRPQDRTYDDSIFLSAKIKPKINKVELEIGLDTRNDNYSKEKGEQYALNVDGKQNVQTKSGSRIKQEPQVNYYRSNLMDKQVLCSTNATLGQMNRLYHLGLLKDNKLHLNPVQAILQMKPSFDYFDLVEKKNKDLKDSKEMNEPEIDIEEDLENELEKAELVTMKYSNHPHKGVSEPEQNWINLEYCDQNSLDSDQLKQNLYCKNQQNLVKQNIFFSSLKNKKFDINTQNLT
;
A
#
# COMPACT_ATOMS: atom_id res chain seq x y z
N MET A 1 -9.32 0.79 -70.28
CA MET A 1 -9.13 1.71 -69.14
C MET A 1 -8.23 0.99 -68.16
N ASP A 2 -6.92 1.05 -68.39
CA ASP A 2 -5.95 0.37 -67.53
C ASP A 2 -5.13 1.43 -66.80
N THR A 3 -5.56 1.72 -65.57
CA THR A 3 -4.90 2.64 -64.67
C THR A 3 -3.63 1.98 -64.13
N LYS A 4 -2.48 2.27 -64.75
CA LYS A 4 -1.16 1.96 -64.17
C LYS A 4 -0.94 2.85 -62.95
N ILE A 5 -1.12 2.28 -61.77
CA ILE A 5 -0.62 2.86 -60.51
C ILE A 5 0.90 2.67 -60.52
N LYS A 6 1.65 3.77 -60.63
CA LYS A 6 3.08 3.78 -60.34
C LYS A 6 3.25 3.54 -58.84
N GLN A 7 3.83 2.41 -58.47
CA GLN A 7 4.46 2.26 -57.16
C GLN A 7 5.72 3.12 -57.18
N GLU A 8 5.65 4.31 -56.60
CA GLU A 8 6.84 5.02 -56.15
C GLU A 8 7.45 4.20 -55.01
N LEU A 9 8.59 3.57 -55.31
CA LEU A 9 9.52 3.07 -54.32
C LEU A 9 9.97 4.29 -53.52
N ILE A 10 9.51 4.40 -52.28
CA ILE A 10 10.15 5.24 -51.28
C ILE A 10 11.46 4.52 -50.97
N GLU A 11 12.53 4.89 -51.66
CA GLU A 11 13.89 4.64 -51.20
C GLU A 11 14.02 5.36 -49.87
N HIS A 12 13.91 4.60 -48.78
CA HIS A 12 14.30 5.08 -47.47
C HIS A 12 15.81 5.13 -47.50
N ASP A 13 16.36 6.29 -47.85
CA ASP A 13 17.79 6.56 -47.73
C ASP A 13 18.21 6.19 -46.30
N HIS A 14 19.20 5.30 -46.22
CA HIS A 14 19.88 4.93 -45.00
C HIS A 14 20.71 6.15 -44.53
N GLU A 15 20.04 7.18 -44.01
CA GLU A 15 20.70 8.23 -43.25
C GLU A 15 21.15 7.65 -41.90
N ASP A 16 22.47 7.47 -41.80
CA ASP A 16 23.27 7.25 -40.59
C ASP A 16 22.91 6.01 -39.75
N ASP A 17 23.57 4.88 -40.07
CA ASP A 17 23.78 3.78 -39.12
C ASP A 17 24.50 4.33 -37.89
N ASP A 18 23.74 4.72 -36.86
CA ASP A 18 24.25 5.13 -35.55
C ASP A 18 25.11 3.99 -34.98
N PRO A 19 26.44 4.17 -34.82
CA PRO A 19 27.32 3.08 -34.46
C PRO A 19 26.99 2.59 -33.05
N VAL A 20 26.88 1.26 -32.89
CA VAL A 20 26.69 0.65 -31.57
C VAL A 20 27.89 0.99 -30.68
N VAL A 21 27.67 1.87 -29.69
CA VAL A 21 28.71 2.30 -28.75
C VAL A 21 28.96 1.25 -27.67
N GLN A 22 27.92 0.47 -27.30
CA GLN A 22 27.99 -0.48 -26.20
C GLN A 22 26.93 -1.58 -26.33
N GLU A 23 27.34 -2.83 -26.13
CA GLU A 23 26.44 -3.99 -26.02
C GLU A 23 26.33 -4.40 -24.55
N ILE A 24 25.09 -4.61 -24.07
CA ILE A 24 24.79 -4.99 -22.68
C ILE A 24 24.07 -6.33 -22.72
N GLU A 25 24.56 -7.31 -21.97
CA GLU A 25 23.90 -8.60 -21.85
C GLU A 25 22.67 -8.46 -20.96
N VAL A 26 21.49 -8.84 -21.47
CA VAL A 26 20.23 -8.80 -20.72
C VAL A 26 19.83 -10.21 -20.30
N PHE A 27 19.60 -10.41 -19.01
CA PHE A 27 19.16 -11.66 -18.41
C PHE A 27 17.79 -11.49 -17.78
N LEU A 28 16.88 -12.43 -18.00
CA LEU A 28 15.61 -12.49 -17.28
C LEU A 28 15.72 -13.49 -16.12
N SER A 29 15.64 -13.00 -14.88
CA SER A 29 15.59 -13.81 -13.67
C SER A 29 14.14 -14.14 -13.33
N LYS A 30 13.87 -15.43 -13.11
CA LYS A 30 12.56 -15.92 -12.62
C LYS A 30 12.62 -16.48 -11.20
N SER A 31 13.76 -16.39 -10.53
CA SER A 31 13.95 -16.97 -9.19
C SER A 31 13.02 -16.36 -8.13
N LEU A 32 12.65 -15.09 -8.30
CA LEU A 32 11.75 -14.35 -7.41
C LEU A 32 10.42 -13.98 -8.11
N GLU A 33 10.04 -14.73 -9.14
CA GLU A 33 8.78 -14.54 -9.85
C GLU A 33 7.59 -14.59 -8.87
N ASN A 34 6.66 -13.65 -9.02
CA ASN A 34 5.49 -13.44 -8.16
C ASN A 34 5.80 -13.06 -6.68
N LYS A 35 7.06 -12.71 -6.35
CA LYS A 35 7.48 -12.33 -4.99
C LYS A 35 7.95 -10.88 -4.85
N ILE A 36 8.19 -10.19 -5.97
CA ILE A 36 8.70 -8.82 -5.97
C ILE A 36 7.53 -7.84 -6.04
N TYR A 37 7.40 -6.99 -5.03
CA TYR A 37 6.42 -5.91 -4.98
C TYR A 37 7.16 -4.56 -4.98
N LEU A 38 6.65 -3.59 -5.72
CA LEU A 38 7.14 -2.21 -5.67
C LEU A 38 6.21 -1.39 -4.78
N LEU A 39 6.66 -1.02 -3.59
CA LEU A 39 5.91 -0.15 -2.68
C LEU A 39 6.28 1.30 -2.95
N GLN A 40 5.26 2.12 -3.25
CA GLN A 40 5.38 3.56 -3.46
C GLN A 40 4.67 4.31 -2.34
N TYR A 41 5.22 5.47 -1.94
CA TYR A 41 4.66 6.30 -0.87
C TYR A 41 4.34 7.71 -1.41
N PRO A 42 3.21 7.90 -2.13
CA PRO A 42 2.96 9.15 -2.87
C PRO A 42 2.92 10.43 -2.03
N ILE A 43 2.57 10.31 -0.74
CA ILE A 43 2.44 11.44 0.19
C ILE A 43 3.72 11.74 0.98
N ARG A 44 4.80 11.00 0.72
CA ARG A 44 6.05 11.14 1.47
C ARG A 44 7.16 11.58 0.53
N PRO A 45 7.85 12.69 0.82
CA PRO A 45 8.93 13.17 -0.03
C PRO A 45 10.16 12.25 0.09
N GLN A 46 11.03 12.30 -0.92
CA GLN A 46 12.17 11.39 -1.04
C GLN A 46 13.21 11.57 0.08
N ASP A 47 13.35 12.77 0.64
CA ASP A 47 14.28 13.12 1.72
C ASP A 47 13.83 12.62 3.09
N ARG A 48 12.57 12.17 3.23
CA ARG A 48 12.04 11.60 4.46
C ARG A 48 11.75 10.12 4.23
N THR A 49 12.76 9.26 4.29
CA THR A 49 12.56 7.81 4.13
C THR A 49 11.94 7.18 5.39
N TYR A 50 11.61 5.89 5.33
CA TYR A 50 11.18 5.10 6.49
C TYR A 50 12.32 4.27 7.08
N ASP A 51 13.57 4.53 6.69
CA ASP A 51 14.71 3.68 7.02
C ASP A 51 14.98 3.63 8.53
N ASP A 52 14.80 4.76 9.22
CA ASP A 52 14.94 4.85 10.69
C ASP A 52 13.64 4.50 11.45
N SER A 53 12.59 4.07 10.74
CA SER A 53 11.28 3.80 11.34
C SER A 53 11.20 2.38 11.88
N ILE A 54 10.51 2.21 13.00
CA ILE A 54 10.30 0.89 13.60
C ILE A 54 9.07 0.25 12.96
N PHE A 55 9.25 -0.84 12.23
CA PHE A 55 8.14 -1.63 11.71
C PHE A 55 7.69 -2.64 12.77
N LEU A 56 6.42 -2.55 13.18
CA LEU A 56 5.84 -3.40 14.23
C LEU A 56 5.21 -4.67 13.65
N SER A 57 4.57 -4.56 12.49
CA SER A 57 3.91 -5.67 11.81
C SER A 57 3.85 -5.40 10.31
N ALA A 58 3.96 -6.46 9.52
CA ALA A 58 3.67 -6.45 8.11
C ALA A 58 2.69 -7.58 7.80
N LYS A 59 1.67 -7.31 6.99
CA LYS A 59 0.66 -8.31 6.60
C LYS A 59 0.41 -8.22 5.10
N ILE A 60 0.12 -9.36 4.48
CA ILE A 60 -0.20 -9.43 3.05
C ILE A 60 -1.39 -10.34 2.77
N LYS A 61 -2.18 -9.97 1.77
CA LYS A 61 -3.14 -10.81 1.05
C LYS A 61 -2.65 -10.97 -0.40
N PRO A 62 -1.90 -12.04 -0.74
CA PRO A 62 -1.17 -12.14 -2.00
C PRO A 62 -2.03 -12.33 -3.25
N LYS A 63 -3.28 -12.81 -3.13
CA LYS A 63 -4.17 -12.97 -4.31
C LYS A 63 -4.74 -11.64 -4.78
N ILE A 64 -4.99 -10.73 -3.85
CA ILE A 64 -5.51 -9.37 -4.15
C ILE A 64 -4.41 -8.31 -4.18
N ASN A 65 -3.15 -8.70 -3.95
CA ASN A 65 -2.00 -7.79 -3.81
C ASN A 65 -2.28 -6.65 -2.83
N LYS A 66 -2.71 -6.99 -1.61
CA LYS A 66 -2.96 -6.02 -0.53
C LYS A 66 -1.95 -6.20 0.59
N VAL A 67 -1.27 -5.14 0.96
CA VAL A 67 -0.26 -5.09 2.02
C VAL A 67 -0.68 -4.06 3.07
N GLU A 68 -0.48 -4.40 4.32
CA GLU A 68 -0.66 -3.53 5.48
C GLU A 68 0.65 -3.51 6.28
N LEU A 69 1.11 -2.30 6.65
CA LEU A 69 2.29 -2.10 7.47
C LEU A 69 1.92 -1.28 8.71
N GLU A 70 2.28 -1.76 9.88
CA GLU A 70 2.18 -1.02 11.13
C GLU A 70 3.55 -0.41 11.45
N ILE A 71 3.62 0.92 11.50
CA ILE A 71 4.85 1.66 11.76
C ILE A 71 4.73 2.32 13.13
N GLY A 72 5.71 2.10 14.00
CA GLY A 72 5.79 2.70 15.33
C GLY A 72 6.00 4.20 15.26
N LEU A 73 5.36 4.92 16.18
CA LEU A 73 5.52 6.35 16.39
C LEU A 73 6.37 6.60 17.64
N ASP A 74 7.28 7.56 17.56
CA ASP A 74 8.02 8.00 18.75
C ASP A 74 7.15 8.93 19.60
N THR A 75 6.52 8.35 20.62
CA THR A 75 5.64 9.07 21.57
C THR A 75 6.38 9.94 22.58
N ARG A 76 7.73 9.91 22.56
CA ARG A 76 8.58 10.72 23.46
C ARG A 76 9.09 12.00 22.81
N ASN A 77 8.98 12.13 21.50
CA ASN A 77 9.43 13.30 20.75
C ASN A 77 8.52 14.51 21.01
N ASP A 78 9.08 15.72 20.99
CA ASP A 78 8.38 16.99 21.15
C ASP A 78 7.30 17.24 20.07
N ASN A 79 7.46 16.62 18.90
CA ASN A 79 6.46 16.69 17.82
C ASN A 79 5.19 15.85 18.09
N TYR A 80 5.16 15.08 19.19
CA TYR A 80 4.04 14.23 19.56
C TYR A 80 3.24 14.84 20.72
N SER A 81 1.97 15.16 20.48
CA SER A 81 1.06 15.59 21.55
C SER A 81 0.56 14.38 22.34
N LYS A 82 1.11 14.19 23.55
CA LYS A 82 0.71 13.09 24.45
C LYS A 82 -0.77 13.14 24.79
N GLU A 83 -1.30 14.32 25.09
CA GLU A 83 -2.73 14.51 25.39
C GLU A 83 -3.64 13.98 24.26
N LYS A 84 -3.35 14.33 23.01
CA LYS A 84 -4.10 13.80 21.86
C LYS A 84 -3.87 12.29 21.68
N GLY A 85 -2.65 11.84 21.87
CA GLY A 85 -2.29 10.42 21.83
C GLY A 85 -3.10 9.57 22.81
N GLU A 86 -3.26 10.05 24.04
CA GLU A 86 -4.09 9.42 25.08
C GLU A 86 -5.57 9.42 24.70
N GLN A 87 -6.09 10.54 24.16
CA GLN A 87 -7.48 10.62 23.71
C GLN A 87 -7.78 9.62 22.58
N TYR A 88 -6.90 9.51 21.57
CA TYR A 88 -7.08 8.55 20.49
C TYR A 88 -7.05 7.10 21.00
N ALA A 89 -6.07 6.76 21.84
CA ALA A 89 -5.99 5.43 22.41
C ALA A 89 -7.23 5.10 23.27
N LEU A 90 -7.66 6.04 24.12
CA LEU A 90 -8.83 5.89 24.96
C LEU A 90 -10.12 5.71 24.15
N ASN A 91 -10.28 6.44 23.04
CA ASN A 91 -11.47 6.32 22.21
C ASN A 91 -11.54 4.92 21.55
N VAL A 92 -10.40 4.42 21.05
CA VAL A 92 -10.34 3.13 20.35
C VAL A 92 -10.41 1.96 21.34
N ASP A 93 -9.45 1.89 22.26
CA ASP A 93 -9.33 0.76 23.20
C ASP A 93 -10.35 0.86 24.34
N GLY A 94 -10.79 2.07 24.68
CA GLY A 94 -11.64 2.32 25.84
C GLY A 94 -10.82 2.51 27.10
N LYS A 95 -11.50 2.79 28.22
CA LYS A 95 -10.84 2.74 29.52
C LYS A 95 -10.39 1.29 29.74
N GLN A 96 -9.08 1.08 29.86
CA GLN A 96 -8.59 -0.23 30.30
C GLN A 96 -9.32 -0.59 31.59
N ASN A 97 -9.93 -1.78 31.63
CA ASN A 97 -10.42 -2.36 32.87
C ASN A 97 -9.21 -2.73 33.75
N VAL A 98 -8.53 -1.72 34.29
CA VAL A 98 -7.69 -1.88 35.47
C VAL A 98 -8.66 -2.27 36.58
N GLN A 99 -8.75 -3.57 36.81
CA GLN A 99 -9.60 -4.24 37.80
C GLN A 99 -10.07 -3.32 38.93
N THR A 100 -11.33 -2.88 38.89
CA THR A 100 -12.08 -2.71 40.14
C THR A 100 -12.92 -3.96 40.32
N LYS A 101 -12.40 -4.82 41.19
CA LYS A 101 -13.13 -5.82 41.96
C LYS A 101 -14.59 -5.39 42.15
N SER A 102 -15.53 -6.16 41.61
CA SER A 102 -16.77 -6.65 42.26
C SER A 102 -17.82 -7.04 41.21
N GLY A 103 -18.11 -8.34 41.10
CA GLY A 103 -19.47 -8.80 40.79
C GLY A 103 -19.75 -9.49 39.45
N SER A 104 -19.15 -9.12 38.32
CA SER A 104 -19.59 -9.67 37.03
C SER A 104 -18.70 -10.82 36.52
N ARG A 105 -19.19 -12.06 36.67
CA ARG A 105 -18.59 -13.29 36.15
C ARG A 105 -18.87 -13.45 34.64
N ILE A 106 -18.33 -12.55 33.82
CA ILE A 106 -18.25 -12.80 32.38
C ILE A 106 -16.76 -12.89 32.03
N LYS A 107 -16.29 -14.12 31.77
CA LYS A 107 -15.00 -14.38 31.13
C LYS A 107 -15.07 -13.83 29.70
N GLN A 108 -14.84 -12.53 29.54
CA GLN A 108 -14.51 -11.98 28.23
C GLN A 108 -13.06 -12.36 27.95
N GLU A 109 -12.80 -12.95 26.79
CA GLU A 109 -11.42 -13.19 26.32
C GLU A 109 -10.63 -11.88 26.40
N PRO A 110 -9.33 -11.92 26.75
CA PRO A 110 -8.52 -10.71 26.80
C PRO A 110 -8.47 -10.13 25.38
N GLN A 111 -9.33 -9.15 25.12
CA GLN A 111 -9.29 -8.38 23.89
C GLN A 111 -7.94 -7.68 23.88
N VAL A 112 -7.11 -8.05 22.90
CA VAL A 112 -5.84 -7.38 22.69
C VAL A 112 -6.17 -5.98 22.21
N ASN A 113 -5.74 -4.98 22.98
CA ASN A 113 -5.92 -3.58 22.61
C ASN A 113 -5.33 -3.32 21.22
N TYR A 114 -5.94 -2.39 20.49
CA TYR A 114 -5.46 -1.93 19.19
C TYR A 114 -4.10 -1.25 19.32
N TYR A 115 -3.92 -0.38 20.32
CA TYR A 115 -2.63 0.21 20.67
C TYR A 115 -1.95 -0.60 21.78
N ARG A 116 -0.62 -0.72 21.69
CA ARG A 116 0.15 -1.50 22.67
C ARG A 116 0.29 -0.74 23.99
N SER A 117 0.41 0.58 23.91
CA SER A 117 0.42 1.50 25.04
C SER A 117 -0.92 2.24 25.16
N ASN A 118 -1.08 3.03 26.22
CA ASN A 118 -2.24 3.92 26.37
C ASN A 118 -2.12 5.20 25.50
N LEU A 119 -1.29 5.16 24.47
CA LEU A 119 -1.02 6.24 23.52
C LEU A 119 -1.19 5.69 22.10
N MET A 120 -1.53 6.56 21.15
CA MET A 120 -1.45 6.25 19.73
C MET A 120 0.02 6.07 19.31
N ASP A 121 0.55 4.86 19.51
CA ASP A 121 1.97 4.51 19.35
C ASP A 121 2.31 3.89 17.99
N LYS A 122 1.32 3.80 17.10
CA LYS A 122 1.51 3.34 15.73
C LYS A 122 0.67 4.11 14.73
N GLN A 123 1.13 4.10 13.49
CA GLN A 123 0.36 4.43 12.30
C GLN A 123 0.25 3.19 11.41
N VAL A 124 -0.87 3.06 10.70
CA VAL A 124 -1.09 1.95 9.78
C VAL A 124 -1.04 2.49 8.35
N LEU A 125 -0.24 1.86 7.50
CA LEU A 125 -0.24 2.10 6.06
C LEU A 125 -0.92 0.94 5.35
N CYS A 126 -1.91 1.25 4.51
CA CYS A 126 -2.60 0.26 3.68
C CYS A 126 -2.32 0.52 2.21
N SER A 127 -2.13 -0.56 1.44
CA SER A 127 -1.82 -0.49 0.02
C SER A 127 -3.07 -0.38 -0.85
N THR A 128 -2.93 0.30 -1.98
CA THR A 128 -3.84 0.22 -3.13
C THR A 128 -3.06 -0.13 -4.39
N ASN A 129 -3.64 -0.92 -5.30
CA ASN A 129 -2.98 -1.24 -6.56
C ASN A 129 -2.79 0.04 -7.39
N ALA A 130 -1.54 0.31 -7.81
CA ALA A 130 -1.20 1.48 -8.60
C ALA A 130 -1.58 1.33 -10.09
N THR A 131 -1.64 0.09 -10.56
CA THR A 131 -1.96 -0.24 -11.95
C THR A 131 -3.34 -0.86 -12.07
N LEU A 132 -3.96 -0.69 -13.22
CA LEU A 132 -5.25 -1.28 -13.56
C LEU A 132 -5.04 -2.65 -14.20
N GLY A 133 -5.80 -3.65 -13.75
CA GLY A 133 -5.82 -4.99 -14.34
C GLY A 133 -4.47 -5.72 -14.26
N GLN A 134 -4.06 -6.35 -15.37
CA GLN A 134 -2.85 -7.18 -15.44
C GLN A 134 -1.59 -6.40 -15.87
N MET A 135 -1.62 -5.06 -15.87
CA MET A 135 -0.49 -4.25 -16.34
C MET A 135 0.78 -4.40 -15.51
N ASN A 136 0.69 -4.89 -14.27
CA ASN A 136 1.87 -5.23 -13.45
C ASN A 136 2.85 -6.16 -14.18
N ARG A 137 2.36 -7.07 -15.04
CA ARG A 137 3.19 -8.01 -15.80
C ARG A 137 4.13 -7.36 -16.83
N LEU A 138 3.92 -6.08 -17.14
CA LEU A 138 4.76 -5.32 -18.08
C LEU A 138 5.99 -4.71 -17.37
N TYR A 139 5.98 -4.64 -16.04
CA TYR A 139 7.04 -3.98 -15.28
C TYR A 139 8.07 -4.99 -14.77
N HIS A 140 9.34 -4.61 -14.90
CA HIS A 140 10.48 -5.41 -14.45
C HIS A 140 11.41 -4.53 -13.61
N LEU A 141 11.96 -5.11 -12.54
CA LEU A 141 13.05 -4.54 -11.78
C LEU A 141 14.36 -4.88 -12.50
N GLY A 142 15.06 -3.86 -13.00
CA GLY A 142 16.36 -4.01 -13.66
C GLY A 142 17.53 -3.72 -12.72
N LEU A 143 18.46 -4.65 -12.61
CA LEU A 143 19.72 -4.47 -11.90
C LEU A 143 20.88 -4.48 -12.90
N LEU A 144 21.60 -3.38 -13.00
CA LEU A 144 22.79 -3.27 -13.83
C LEU A 144 24.04 -3.52 -12.98
N LYS A 145 24.82 -4.55 -13.32
CA LYS A 145 26.09 -4.87 -12.66
C LYS A 145 27.05 -5.48 -13.67
N ASP A 146 28.31 -5.03 -13.67
CA ASP A 146 29.37 -5.56 -14.55
C ASP A 146 28.98 -5.62 -16.04
N ASN A 147 28.29 -4.57 -16.52
CA ASN A 147 27.73 -4.47 -17.88
C ASN A 147 26.69 -5.55 -18.24
N LYS A 148 26.03 -6.12 -17.22
CA LYS A 148 24.95 -7.10 -17.35
C LYS A 148 23.69 -6.56 -16.69
N LEU A 149 22.58 -6.58 -17.42
CA LEU A 149 21.26 -6.16 -16.95
C LEU A 149 20.44 -7.38 -16.55
N HIS A 150 20.11 -7.49 -15.27
CA HIS A 150 19.24 -8.54 -14.74
C HIS A 150 17.83 -8.00 -14.54
N LEU A 151 16.87 -8.45 -15.34
CA LEU A 151 15.46 -8.12 -15.25
C LEU A 151 14.73 -9.13 -14.38
N ASN A 152 13.92 -8.65 -13.45
CA ASN A 152 13.08 -9.46 -12.58
C ASN A 152 11.61 -9.01 -12.70
N PRO A 153 10.65 -9.88 -13.05
CA PRO A 153 9.24 -9.51 -13.15
C PRO A 153 8.69 -8.97 -11.81
N VAL A 154 8.00 -7.84 -11.86
CA VAL A 154 7.32 -7.25 -10.69
C VAL A 154 5.90 -7.83 -10.60
N GLN A 155 5.57 -8.40 -9.44
CA GLN A 155 4.24 -8.96 -9.16
C GLN A 155 3.17 -7.87 -9.12
N ALA A 156 3.43 -6.81 -8.35
CA ALA A 156 2.53 -5.67 -8.25
C ALA A 156 3.24 -4.39 -7.86
N ILE A 157 2.70 -3.26 -8.34
CA ILE A 157 3.07 -1.92 -7.90
C ILE A 157 1.95 -1.42 -6.97
N LEU A 158 2.31 -1.10 -5.74
CA LEU A 158 1.38 -0.78 -4.66
C LEU A 158 1.66 0.61 -4.11
N GLN A 159 0.61 1.44 -4.04
CA GLN A 159 0.66 2.74 -3.39
C GLN A 159 0.22 2.60 -1.93
N MET A 160 1.15 2.88 -1.02
CA MET A 160 0.92 2.88 0.43
C MET A 160 0.36 4.24 0.86
N LYS A 161 -0.75 4.21 1.59
CA LYS A 161 -1.42 5.40 2.15
C LYS A 161 -1.73 5.18 3.63
N PRO A 162 -1.71 6.23 4.46
CA PRO A 162 -2.19 6.14 5.84
C PRO A 162 -3.64 5.66 5.87
N SER A 163 -3.89 4.63 6.67
CA SER A 163 -5.22 4.17 7.03
C SER A 163 -5.67 4.90 8.29
N PHE A 164 -6.97 5.17 8.35
CA PHE A 164 -7.63 5.83 9.48
C PHE A 164 -8.75 4.96 10.05
N ASP A 165 -8.67 3.63 9.84
CA ASP A 165 -9.70 2.65 10.22
C ASP A 165 -9.98 2.66 11.73
N TYR A 166 -9.07 3.21 12.54
CA TYR A 166 -9.29 3.42 13.97
C TYR A 166 -10.48 4.37 14.25
N PHE A 167 -10.84 5.28 13.35
CA PHE A 167 -12.08 6.07 13.50
C PHE A 167 -13.31 5.18 13.33
N ASP A 168 -13.31 4.28 12.35
CA ASP A 168 -14.41 3.34 12.12
C ASP A 168 -14.60 2.40 13.33
N LEU A 169 -13.50 1.99 13.97
CA LEU A 169 -13.55 1.22 15.22
C LEU A 169 -14.24 2.01 16.35
N VAL A 170 -13.96 3.30 16.48
CA VAL A 170 -14.60 4.18 17.47
C VAL A 170 -16.09 4.34 17.17
N GLU A 171 -16.46 4.57 15.91
CA GLU A 171 -17.86 4.71 15.50
C GLU A 171 -18.66 3.43 15.78
N LYS A 172 -18.10 2.27 15.40
CA LYS A 172 -18.72 0.98 15.67
C LYS A 172 -18.94 0.76 17.17
N LYS A 173 -17.92 1.02 17.98
CA LYS A 173 -18.02 0.91 19.44
C LYS A 173 -19.07 1.84 20.04
N ASN A 174 -19.15 3.08 19.56
CA ASN A 174 -20.15 4.04 20.02
C ASN A 174 -21.57 3.60 19.65
N LYS A 175 -21.75 2.98 18.48
CA LYS A 175 -23.02 2.38 18.09
C LYS A 175 -23.38 1.21 18.99
N ASP A 176 -22.46 0.27 19.20
CA ASP A 176 -22.67 -0.88 20.09
C ASP A 176 -23.03 -0.44 21.52
N LEU A 177 -22.43 0.65 22.01
CA LEU A 177 -22.75 1.23 23.32
C LEU A 177 -24.15 1.86 23.38
N LYS A 178 -24.61 2.51 22.31
CA LYS A 178 -25.97 3.08 22.24
C LYS A 178 -27.01 1.97 22.19
N ASP A 179 -26.82 1.00 21.30
CA ASP A 179 -27.70 -0.16 21.16
C ASP A 179 -27.81 -0.92 22.50
N SER A 180 -26.71 -1.04 23.25
CA SER A 180 -26.71 -1.67 24.57
C SER A 180 -27.42 -0.86 25.67
N LYS A 181 -27.49 0.47 25.56
CA LYS A 181 -28.20 1.33 26.52
C LYS A 181 -29.70 1.34 26.26
N GLU A 182 -30.09 1.41 24.99
CA GLU A 182 -31.49 1.35 24.56
C GLU A 182 -32.13 0.01 24.93
N MET A 183 -31.40 -1.10 24.88
CA MET A 183 -31.88 -2.42 25.35
C MET A 183 -31.97 -2.58 26.88
N ASN A 184 -31.47 -1.62 27.67
CA ASN A 184 -31.49 -1.67 29.13
C ASN A 184 -32.41 -0.60 29.77
N GLU A 185 -33.07 0.25 28.97
CA GLU A 185 -34.14 1.14 29.43
C GLU A 185 -35.49 0.39 29.31
N PRO A 186 -36.29 0.26 30.38
CA PRO A 186 -37.62 -0.30 30.26
C PRO A 186 -38.50 0.70 29.49
N GLU A 187 -39.06 0.26 28.36
CA GLU A 187 -40.10 0.99 27.62
C GLU A 187 -41.27 1.29 28.57
N ILE A 188 -41.46 2.56 28.93
CA ILE A 188 -42.73 3.05 29.47
C ILE A 188 -43.42 3.72 28.29
N ASP A 189 -44.32 2.98 27.66
CA ASP A 189 -45.25 3.51 26.66
C ASP A 189 -46.15 4.56 27.32
N ILE A 190 -45.97 5.82 26.93
CA ILE A 190 -46.99 6.86 27.10
C ILE A 190 -47.29 7.39 25.70
N GLU A 191 -48.32 6.81 25.08
CA GLU A 191 -49.02 7.42 23.96
C GLU A 191 -49.70 8.71 24.46
N GLU A 192 -49.36 9.85 23.88
CA GLU A 192 -50.30 10.97 23.80
C GLU A 192 -50.03 11.77 22.52
N ASP A 193 -50.86 11.47 21.51
CA ASP A 193 -51.07 12.26 20.30
C ASP A 193 -51.55 13.66 20.67
N LEU A 194 -50.88 14.70 20.17
CA LEU A 194 -51.46 16.03 20.02
C LEU A 194 -50.87 16.72 18.78
N GLU A 195 -51.74 16.81 17.77
CA GLU A 195 -51.60 17.54 16.52
C GLU A 195 -51.11 18.98 16.73
N ASN A 196 -50.13 19.40 15.93
CA ASN A 196 -49.97 20.79 15.51
C ASN A 196 -49.25 20.82 14.15
N GLU A 197 -50.06 20.93 13.10
CA GLU A 197 -49.66 21.44 11.79
C GLU A 197 -49.10 22.85 11.95
N LEU A 198 -47.82 23.04 11.63
CA LEU A 198 -47.24 24.33 11.28
C LEU A 198 -46.07 24.08 10.33
N GLU A 199 -46.28 24.46 9.07
CA GLU A 199 -45.32 24.42 7.97
C GLU A 199 -43.94 24.95 8.40
N LYS A 200 -42.95 24.06 8.51
CA LYS A 200 -41.53 24.42 8.58
C LYS A 200 -40.85 23.97 7.30
N ALA A 201 -40.31 24.94 6.58
CA ALA A 201 -39.52 24.77 5.38
C ALA A 201 -38.51 23.60 5.52
N GLU A 202 -38.66 22.60 4.67
CA GLU A 202 -37.76 21.46 4.61
C GLU A 202 -36.44 21.90 3.96
N LEU A 203 -35.37 21.89 4.76
CA LEU A 203 -34.03 22.17 4.29
C LEU A 203 -33.60 21.00 3.41
N VAL A 204 -33.75 21.13 2.09
CA VAL A 204 -33.24 20.17 1.11
C VAL A 204 -31.71 20.23 1.15
N THR A 205 -31.12 19.46 2.06
CA THR A 205 -29.72 19.11 1.96
C THR A 205 -29.60 18.10 0.83
N MET A 206 -28.87 18.47 -0.23
CA MET A 206 -28.43 17.50 -1.23
C MET A 206 -27.58 16.45 -0.51
N LYS A 207 -28.21 15.33 -0.16
CA LYS A 207 -27.50 14.12 0.25
C LYS A 207 -26.74 13.67 -0.98
N TYR A 208 -25.43 13.94 -1.01
CA TYR A 208 -24.54 13.15 -1.83
C TYR A 208 -24.71 11.71 -1.37
N SER A 209 -25.51 10.96 -2.12
CA SER A 209 -25.53 9.52 -2.01
C SER A 209 -24.14 9.07 -2.43
N ASN A 210 -23.26 8.89 -1.44
CA ASN A 210 -22.19 7.90 -1.56
C ASN A 210 -22.93 6.58 -1.73
N HIS A 211 -23.32 6.25 -2.96
CA HIS A 211 -23.31 4.85 -3.33
C HIS A 211 -21.88 4.41 -3.07
N PRO A 212 -21.60 3.55 -2.08
CA PRO A 212 -20.39 2.77 -2.19
C PRO A 212 -20.56 2.06 -3.54
N HIS A 213 -19.72 2.40 -4.51
CA HIS A 213 -19.50 1.48 -5.62
C HIS A 213 -19.37 0.12 -4.97
N LYS A 214 -20.30 -0.80 -5.29
CA LYS A 214 -20.26 -2.19 -4.81
C LYS A 214 -18.83 -2.65 -5.01
N GLY A 215 -18.05 -2.62 -3.94
CA GLY A 215 -16.72 -3.18 -3.92
C GLY A 215 -16.97 -4.60 -4.34
N VAL A 216 -16.38 -4.99 -5.47
CA VAL A 216 -16.28 -6.41 -5.84
C VAL A 216 -15.90 -7.11 -4.56
N SER A 217 -16.76 -8.02 -4.08
CA SER A 217 -16.54 -8.78 -2.86
C SER A 217 -15.09 -9.23 -2.87
N GLU A 218 -14.26 -8.63 -2.01
CA GLU A 218 -12.83 -8.96 -1.97
C GLU A 218 -12.80 -10.47 -1.75
N PRO A 219 -12.16 -11.26 -2.64
CA PRO A 219 -12.14 -12.70 -2.47
C PRO A 219 -11.63 -12.97 -1.05
N GLU A 220 -12.39 -13.73 -0.27
CA GLU A 220 -12.09 -13.98 1.14
C GLU A 220 -10.68 -14.58 1.23
N GLN A 221 -9.73 -13.72 1.59
CA GLN A 221 -8.35 -14.08 1.79
C GLN A 221 -7.95 -13.58 3.17
N ASN A 222 -7.43 -14.51 3.95
CA ASN A 222 -6.88 -14.23 5.26
C ASN A 222 -5.54 -13.50 5.13
N TRP A 223 -5.29 -12.60 6.07
CA TRP A 223 -4.00 -11.95 6.21
C TRP A 223 -2.92 -12.97 6.56
N ILE A 224 -1.78 -12.86 5.89
CA ILE A 224 -0.55 -13.59 6.20
C ILE A 224 0.39 -12.60 6.88
N ASN A 225 0.81 -12.90 8.10
CA ASN A 225 1.81 -12.10 8.80
C ASN A 225 3.19 -12.34 8.16
N LEU A 226 3.91 -11.24 7.95
CA LEU A 226 5.27 -11.22 7.44
C LEU A 226 6.21 -10.67 8.51
N GLU A 227 7.43 -11.15 8.48
CA GLU A 227 8.53 -10.57 9.23
C GLU A 227 9.18 -9.46 8.38
N TYR A 228 9.44 -8.32 9.01
CA TYR A 228 10.12 -7.20 8.36
C TYR A 228 11.63 -7.34 8.54
N CYS A 229 12.36 -7.45 7.43
CA CYS A 229 13.82 -7.40 7.42
C CYS A 229 14.27 -6.00 6.98
N ASP A 230 15.11 -5.34 7.79
CA ASP A 230 15.71 -4.04 7.44
C ASP A 230 16.59 -4.15 6.19
N GLN A 231 16.76 -3.04 5.47
CA GLN A 231 17.59 -2.96 4.27
C GLN A 231 19.07 -3.34 4.50
N ASN A 232 19.55 -3.18 5.74
CA ASN A 232 20.93 -3.50 6.16
C ASN A 232 21.07 -4.87 6.82
N SER A 233 19.99 -5.65 6.89
CA SER A 233 20.06 -7.01 7.43
C SER A 233 20.81 -7.96 6.50
N LEU A 234 21.53 -8.91 7.08
CA LEU A 234 22.18 -10.00 6.34
C LEU A 234 21.18 -10.79 5.47
N ASP A 235 19.96 -10.99 5.97
CA ASP A 235 18.91 -11.72 5.25
C ASP A 235 18.49 -10.94 3.99
N SER A 236 18.40 -9.61 4.09
CA SER A 236 18.10 -8.73 2.98
C SER A 236 19.20 -8.79 1.92
N ASP A 237 20.46 -8.83 2.32
CA ASP A 237 21.58 -8.96 1.39
C ASP A 237 21.61 -10.33 0.70
N GLN A 238 21.35 -11.41 1.43
CA GLN A 238 21.20 -12.75 0.83
C GLN A 238 20.03 -12.80 -0.16
N LEU A 239 18.92 -12.13 0.15
CA LEU A 239 17.75 -12.06 -0.73
C LEU A 239 18.05 -11.22 -1.99
N LYS A 240 18.79 -10.11 -1.86
CA LYS A 240 19.27 -9.32 -3.01
C LYS A 240 20.14 -10.15 -3.95
N GLN A 241 20.96 -11.08 -3.45
CA GLN A 241 21.75 -11.97 -4.30
C GLN A 241 20.89 -12.86 -5.22
N ASN A 242 19.65 -13.17 -4.82
CA ASN A 242 18.73 -13.96 -5.64
C ASN A 242 18.07 -13.17 -6.78
N LEU A 243 18.26 -11.84 -6.84
CA LEU A 243 17.85 -11.02 -7.98
C LEU A 243 18.78 -11.20 -9.19
N TYR A 244 20.02 -11.66 -8.97
CA TYR A 244 20.96 -11.98 -10.04
C TYR A 244 20.67 -13.37 -10.62
N CYS A 245 20.80 -13.51 -11.95
CA CYS A 245 20.67 -14.80 -12.61
C CYS A 245 21.88 -15.69 -12.31
N LYS A 246 21.68 -16.78 -11.58
CA LYS A 246 22.75 -17.76 -11.27
C LYS A 246 23.11 -18.65 -12.46
N ASN A 247 22.16 -18.88 -13.38
CA ASN A 247 22.34 -19.78 -14.51
C ASN A 247 22.38 -18.97 -15.82
N GLN A 248 23.56 -18.92 -16.44
CA GLN A 248 23.81 -18.22 -17.71
C GLN A 248 23.70 -19.18 -18.92
N GLN A 249 23.27 -20.42 -18.71
CA GLN A 249 23.17 -21.44 -19.74
C GLN A 249 21.75 -21.48 -20.33
N ASN A 250 21.66 -21.55 -21.67
CA ASN A 250 20.46 -21.38 -22.51
C ASN A 250 19.96 -19.93 -22.64
N LEU A 251 20.82 -19.05 -23.16
CA LEU A 251 20.45 -17.68 -23.52
C LEU A 251 19.74 -17.67 -24.89
N VAL A 252 18.46 -17.34 -24.90
CA VAL A 252 17.80 -16.85 -26.11
C VAL A 252 18.29 -15.42 -26.31
N LYS A 253 19.26 -15.23 -27.21
CA LYS A 253 19.72 -13.88 -27.58
C LYS A 253 18.57 -13.18 -28.32
N GLN A 254 18.03 -12.13 -27.72
CA GLN A 254 17.17 -11.17 -28.41
C GLN A 254 17.91 -9.85 -28.45
N ASN A 255 18.19 -9.37 -29.66
CA ASN A 255 18.81 -8.06 -29.84
C ASN A 255 17.71 -7.01 -29.65
N ILE A 256 17.82 -6.22 -28.59
CA ILE A 256 16.94 -5.08 -28.34
C ILE A 256 17.75 -3.81 -28.63
N PHE A 257 17.37 -3.09 -29.67
CA PHE A 257 17.98 -1.81 -30.02
C PHE A 257 17.28 -0.70 -29.22
N PHE A 258 18.02 -0.02 -28.36
CA PHE A 258 17.56 1.22 -27.74
C PHE A 258 18.03 2.38 -28.62
N SER A 259 17.11 3.09 -29.27
CA SER A 259 17.46 4.31 -29.99
C SER A 259 17.79 5.41 -28.99
N SER A 260 18.96 6.02 -29.16
CA SER A 260 19.33 7.22 -28.42
C SER A 260 18.41 8.37 -28.84
N LEU A 261 17.42 8.68 -28.00
CA LEU A 261 16.74 9.96 -28.06
C LEU A 261 17.76 11.03 -27.66
N LYS A 262 18.43 11.60 -28.67
CA LYS A 262 19.28 12.78 -28.53
C LYS A 262 18.50 13.81 -27.69
N ASN A 263 19.11 14.20 -26.56
CA ASN A 263 18.74 15.30 -25.65
C ASN A 263 17.72 15.05 -24.52
N LYS A 264 17.96 14.05 -23.65
CA LYS A 264 17.75 14.25 -22.20
C LYS A 264 18.93 13.68 -21.43
N LYS A 265 19.72 14.56 -20.79
CA LYS A 265 20.66 14.16 -19.75
C LYS A 265 19.89 13.39 -18.68
N PHE A 266 20.16 12.10 -18.57
CA PHE A 266 19.91 11.39 -17.33
C PHE A 266 21.12 11.68 -16.44
N ASP A 267 20.99 12.66 -15.56
CA ASP A 267 21.96 12.89 -14.49
C ASP A 267 21.84 11.73 -13.50
N ILE A 268 22.61 10.67 -13.75
CA ILE A 268 22.89 9.65 -12.75
C ILE A 268 23.90 10.30 -11.82
N ASN A 269 23.42 10.74 -10.66
CA ASN A 269 24.24 11.36 -9.63
C ASN A 269 25.12 10.26 -8.99
N THR A 270 26.21 9.89 -9.65
CA THR A 270 27.30 9.10 -9.08
C THR A 270 28.15 10.01 -8.20
N GLN A 271 27.65 10.30 -7.00
CA GLN A 271 28.51 10.76 -5.92
C GLN A 271 28.34 9.83 -4.72
N ASN A 272 29.49 9.36 -4.25
CA ASN A 272 29.76 8.52 -3.08
C ASN A 272 29.78 7.01 -3.33
N LEU A 273 30.85 6.56 -4.00
CA LEU A 273 31.53 5.30 -3.71
C LEU A 273 33.05 5.55 -3.82
N THR A 274 33.61 6.07 -2.73
CA THR A 274 35.03 5.92 -2.35
C THR A 274 35.05 5.34 -0.96
#